data_AF-A0A2D5FGU7-F1
#
_entry.id   AF-A0A2D5FGU7-F1
#
_cell.length_a   1.000
_cell.length_b   1.000
_cell.length_c   1.000
_cell.angle_alpha   90.00
_cell.angle_beta   90.00
_cell.angle_gamma   90.00
#
_symmetry.space_group_name_H-M   'P 1'
#
loop_
_entity.id
_entity.type
_entity.pdbx_description
1 polymer ?
#
loop_
_entity_poly.entity_id
_entity_poly.type
_entity_poly.pdbx_seq_one_letter_code
_entity_poly.pdbx_strand_id
1 'polypeptide(L)'
;MHEAIEATELVSALIMAVAPLMAVILAALFASRQYFKQRQYELILSRYLDGGVDDLAGDLERIGTAYQHNWARCLELTKAYRDLGADFDLAQLTRGFVPVEASSLRVAAHSRINRLTGSSVFWVGYQEATAFYQNANSILTTEIPESLRVHFSQSLMRVGVPYKKAAEMAFKEARKLNSEHYSYITLIEKLQRLSHILESRRITFSDLEKFRKNPEVESLVAEASEAFLTEVK
;
A
#
# COMPACT_ATOMS: atom_id res chain seq x y z
N MET A 1 -11.83 -56.22 57.09
CA MET A 1 -10.77 -55.18 57.13
C MET A 1 -9.74 -55.36 56.02
N HIS A 2 -9.31 -56.61 55.71
CA HIS A 2 -8.35 -56.89 54.65
C HIS A 2 -8.87 -56.57 53.22
N GLU A 3 -10.11 -56.97 52.90
CA GLU A 3 -10.74 -56.67 51.60
C GLU A 3 -10.89 -55.17 51.30
N ALA A 4 -11.09 -54.35 52.34
CA ALA A 4 -11.20 -52.90 52.17
C ALA A 4 -9.85 -52.26 51.80
N ILE A 5 -8.73 -52.85 52.20
CA ILE A 5 -7.37 -52.38 51.91
C ILE A 5 -7.00 -52.73 50.47
N GLU A 6 -7.29 -53.95 50.01
CA GLU A 6 -7.06 -54.37 48.62
C GLU A 6 -7.89 -53.55 47.62
N ALA A 7 -9.14 -53.24 47.95
CA ALA A 7 -9.98 -52.38 47.10
C ALA A 7 -9.39 -50.97 46.95
N THR A 8 -8.83 -50.39 48.03
CA THR A 8 -8.17 -49.08 47.96
C THR A 8 -6.87 -49.08 47.16
N GLU A 9 -6.07 -50.16 47.24
CA GLU A 9 -4.83 -50.28 46.44
C GLU A 9 -5.12 -50.43 44.95
N LEU A 10 -6.12 -51.24 44.59
CA LEU A 10 -6.58 -51.39 43.20
C LEU A 10 -7.09 -50.07 42.61
N VAL A 11 -7.90 -49.32 43.37
CA VAL A 11 -8.40 -48.00 42.94
C VAL A 11 -7.25 -47.01 42.79
N SER A 12 -6.29 -46.99 43.71
CA SER A 12 -5.11 -46.12 43.63
C SER A 12 -4.25 -46.44 42.39
N ALA A 13 -3.98 -47.72 42.13
CA ALA A 13 -3.24 -48.15 40.94
C ALA A 13 -3.97 -47.78 39.64
N LEU A 14 -5.29 -47.93 39.59
CA LEU A 14 -6.10 -47.55 38.45
C LEU A 14 -6.04 -46.03 38.19
N ILE A 15 -6.15 -45.22 39.24
CA ILE A 15 -6.04 -43.75 39.13
C ILE A 15 -4.64 -43.36 38.65
N MET A 16 -3.58 -43.97 39.19
CA MET A 16 -2.20 -43.70 38.75
C MET A 16 -1.93 -44.10 37.30
N ALA A 17 -2.65 -45.08 36.75
CA ALA A 17 -2.55 -45.45 35.33
C ALA A 17 -3.41 -44.56 34.41
N VAL A 18 -4.63 -44.23 34.83
CA VAL A 18 -5.59 -43.47 34.02
C VAL A 18 -5.31 -41.97 34.02
N ALA A 19 -4.87 -41.39 35.14
CA ALA A 19 -4.63 -39.95 35.24
C ALA A 19 -3.55 -39.45 34.27
N PRO A 20 -2.39 -40.11 34.10
CA PRO A 20 -1.39 -39.72 33.09
C PRO A 20 -1.93 -39.84 31.66
N LEU A 21 -2.67 -40.90 31.35
CA LEU A 21 -3.29 -41.07 30.02
C LEU A 21 -4.28 -39.93 29.74
N MET A 22 -5.14 -39.60 30.70
CA MET A 22 -6.06 -38.46 30.60
C MET A 22 -5.31 -37.12 30.45
N ALA A 23 -4.24 -36.92 31.21
CA ALA A 23 -3.42 -35.72 31.11
C ALA A 23 -2.76 -35.60 29.72
N VAL A 24 -2.23 -36.71 29.17
CA VAL A 24 -1.66 -36.75 27.81
C VAL A 24 -2.72 -36.45 26.76
N ILE A 25 -3.91 -37.04 26.87
CA ILE A 25 -5.02 -36.78 25.94
C ILE A 25 -5.44 -35.31 25.99
N LEU A 26 -5.61 -34.74 27.18
CA LEU A 26 -5.97 -33.32 27.35
C LEU A 26 -4.88 -32.39 26.81
N ALA A 27 -3.61 -32.69 27.06
CA ALA A 27 -2.48 -31.95 26.52
C ALA A 27 -2.45 -32.02 24.99
N ALA A 28 -2.66 -33.19 24.40
CA ALA A 28 -2.72 -33.37 22.95
C ALA A 28 -3.89 -32.59 22.32
N LEU A 29 -5.08 -32.62 22.94
CA LEU A 29 -6.24 -31.85 22.49
C LEU A 29 -6.00 -30.34 22.58
N PHE A 30 -5.37 -29.86 23.66
CA PHE A 30 -5.01 -28.46 23.82
C PHE A 30 -3.97 -28.02 22.78
N ALA A 31 -2.90 -28.80 22.61
CA ALA A 31 -1.86 -28.54 21.63
C ALA A 31 -2.41 -28.50 20.20
N SER A 32 -3.26 -29.47 19.84
CA SER A 32 -3.94 -29.52 18.54
C SER A 32 -4.79 -28.27 18.29
N ARG A 33 -5.61 -27.87 19.26
CA ARG A 33 -6.43 -26.64 19.16
C ARG A 33 -5.57 -25.40 18.98
N GLN A 34 -4.48 -25.27 19.75
CA GLN A 34 -3.60 -24.12 19.65
C GLN A 34 -2.85 -24.08 18.32
N TYR A 35 -2.40 -25.24 17.83
CA TYR A 35 -1.78 -25.37 16.52
C TYR A 35 -2.71 -24.91 15.39
N PHE A 36 -3.97 -25.36 15.37
CA PHE A 36 -4.92 -24.93 14.35
C PHE A 36 -5.24 -23.43 14.41
N LYS A 37 -5.36 -22.86 15.61
CA LYS A 37 -5.56 -21.41 15.77
C LYS A 37 -4.38 -20.61 15.24
N GLN A 38 -3.16 -21.02 15.59
CA GLN A 38 -1.94 -20.39 15.09
C GLN A 38 -1.85 -20.48 13.55
N ARG A 39 -2.14 -21.67 13.00
CA ARG A 39 -2.12 -21.88 11.54
C ARG A 39 -3.16 -21.04 10.80
N GLN A 40 -4.35 -20.87 11.37
CA GLN A 40 -5.38 -19.99 10.80
C GLN A 40 -4.95 -18.53 10.82
N TYR A 41 -4.35 -18.08 11.92
CA TYR A 41 -3.83 -16.72 12.05
C TYR A 41 -2.76 -16.44 10.99
N GLU A 42 -1.77 -17.32 10.84
CA GLU A 42 -0.73 -17.21 9.80
C GLU A 42 -1.33 -17.17 8.40
N LEU A 43 -2.34 -18.00 8.13
CA LEU A 43 -3.00 -18.01 6.83
C LEU A 43 -3.78 -16.70 6.56
N ILE A 44 -4.30 -16.06 7.60
CA ILE A 44 -4.97 -14.76 7.48
C ILE A 44 -3.96 -13.67 7.18
N LEU A 45 -2.84 -13.61 7.91
CA LEU A 45 -1.77 -12.65 7.59
C LEU A 45 -1.31 -12.83 6.15
N SER A 46 -0.87 -14.03 5.77
CA SER A 46 -0.39 -14.28 4.41
C SER A 46 -1.40 -13.90 3.32
N ARG A 47 -2.69 -14.17 3.56
CA ARG A 47 -3.73 -13.87 2.58
C ARG A 47 -4.08 -12.39 2.51
N TYR A 48 -4.26 -11.74 3.65
CA TYR A 48 -4.91 -10.43 3.74
C TYR A 48 -3.92 -9.30 4.00
N LEU A 49 -2.87 -9.55 4.78
CA LEU A 49 -1.77 -8.63 5.00
C LEU A 49 -0.85 -8.66 3.77
N ASP A 50 0.00 -9.70 3.65
CA ASP A 50 1.03 -9.80 2.63
C ASP A 50 0.41 -9.72 1.22
N GLY A 51 -0.59 -10.55 0.95
CA GLY A 51 -1.25 -10.63 -0.35
C GLY A 51 -2.39 -9.63 -0.56
N GLY A 52 -2.57 -8.67 0.34
CA GLY A 52 -3.67 -7.71 0.29
C GLY A 52 -3.17 -6.30 0.56
N VAL A 53 -3.14 -5.93 1.83
CA VAL A 53 -2.81 -4.57 2.27
C VAL A 53 -1.38 -4.20 1.87
N ASP A 54 -0.41 -5.07 2.14
CA ASP A 54 1.01 -4.78 1.89
C ASP A 54 1.34 -4.82 0.40
N ASP A 55 0.73 -5.73 -0.38
CA ASP A 55 0.90 -5.77 -1.84
C ASP A 55 0.41 -4.45 -2.48
N LEU A 56 -0.72 -3.92 -2.02
CA LEU A 56 -1.28 -2.66 -2.54
C LEU A 56 -0.45 -1.45 -2.08
N ALA A 57 -0.10 -1.39 -0.79
CA ALA A 57 0.74 -0.31 -0.25
C ALA A 57 2.12 -0.28 -0.94
N GLY A 58 2.77 -1.44 -1.07
CA GLY A 58 4.07 -1.56 -1.73
C GLY A 58 4.01 -1.18 -3.22
N ASP A 59 2.92 -1.50 -3.93
CA ASP A 59 2.75 -1.08 -5.32
C ASP A 59 2.61 0.45 -5.44
N LEU A 60 1.84 1.09 -4.55
CA LEU A 60 1.72 2.55 -4.49
C LEU A 60 3.04 3.23 -4.11
N GLU A 61 3.78 2.69 -3.15
CA GLU A 61 5.10 3.21 -2.76
C GLU A 61 6.10 3.12 -3.93
N ARG A 62 6.10 1.99 -4.66
CA ARG A 62 6.94 1.80 -5.84
C ARG A 62 6.62 2.80 -6.95
N ILE A 63 5.34 2.98 -7.27
CA ILE A 63 4.86 3.95 -8.26
C ILE A 63 5.21 5.38 -7.82
N GLY A 64 4.94 5.72 -6.56
CA GLY A 64 5.23 7.02 -5.97
C GLY A 64 6.72 7.35 -5.96
N THR A 65 7.59 6.35 -5.73
CA THR A 65 9.05 6.52 -5.77
C THR A 65 9.52 6.86 -7.19
N ALA A 66 9.02 6.15 -8.20
CA ALA A 66 9.34 6.44 -9.59
C ALA A 66 8.86 7.85 -10.00
N TYR A 67 7.65 8.23 -9.57
CA TYR A 67 7.13 9.59 -9.76
C TYR A 67 8.04 10.65 -9.11
N GLN A 68 8.44 10.48 -7.85
CA GLN A 68 9.29 11.43 -7.14
C GLN A 68 10.66 11.60 -7.81
N HIS A 69 11.25 10.51 -8.28
CA HIS A 69 12.48 10.55 -9.07
C HIS A 69 12.31 11.39 -10.35
N ASN A 70 11.23 11.14 -11.10
CA ASN A 70 10.96 11.87 -12.35
C ASN A 70 10.61 13.33 -12.12
N TRP A 71 9.91 13.64 -11.02
CA TRP A 71 9.64 15.01 -10.61
C TRP A 71 10.92 15.76 -10.30
N ALA A 72 11.80 15.20 -9.47
CA ALA A 72 13.10 15.79 -9.14
C ALA A 72 13.94 16.01 -10.41
N ARG A 73 13.98 14.99 -11.29
CA ARG A 73 14.68 15.09 -12.57
C ARG A 73 14.13 16.20 -13.46
N CYS A 74 12.81 16.34 -13.53
CA CYS A 74 12.15 17.42 -14.29
C CYS A 74 12.50 18.81 -13.73
N LEU A 75 12.61 18.96 -12.39
CA LEU A 75 13.04 20.21 -11.78
C LEU A 75 14.49 20.57 -12.10
N GLU A 76 15.39 19.58 -12.05
CA GLU A 76 16.79 19.79 -12.47
C GLU A 76 16.88 20.21 -13.94
N LEU A 77 16.12 19.53 -14.80
CA LEU A 77 16.06 19.80 -16.23
C LEU A 77 15.58 21.21 -16.53
N THR A 78 14.46 21.62 -15.93
CA THR A 78 13.89 22.96 -16.10
C THR A 78 14.83 24.05 -15.58
N LYS A 79 15.54 23.80 -14.48
CA LYS A 79 16.57 24.70 -13.95
C LYS A 79 17.77 24.81 -14.92
N ALA A 80 18.30 23.70 -15.40
CA ALA A 80 19.42 23.70 -16.34
C ALA A 80 19.04 24.41 -17.65
N TYR A 81 17.82 24.20 -18.16
CA TYR A 81 17.29 24.89 -19.33
C TYR A 81 17.21 26.41 -19.12
N ARG A 82 16.72 26.85 -17.96
CA ARG A 82 16.66 28.28 -17.60
C ARG A 82 18.04 28.91 -17.54
N ASP A 83 19.00 28.22 -16.92
CA ASP A 83 20.31 28.78 -16.58
C ASP A 83 21.28 28.76 -17.78
N LEU A 84 21.22 27.72 -18.62
CA LEU A 84 22.09 27.57 -19.80
C LEU A 84 21.51 28.22 -21.06
N GLY A 85 20.18 28.36 -21.15
CA GLY A 85 19.51 29.00 -22.28
C GLY A 85 19.90 28.35 -23.61
N ALA A 86 20.61 29.10 -24.47
CA ALA A 86 21.04 28.62 -25.79
C ALA A 86 22.11 27.51 -25.74
N ASP A 87 22.89 27.42 -24.66
CA ASP A 87 23.94 26.40 -24.48
C ASP A 87 23.39 25.09 -23.88
N PHE A 88 22.07 24.99 -23.69
CA PHE A 88 21.43 23.81 -23.14
C PHE A 88 21.52 22.60 -24.09
N ASP A 89 21.96 21.45 -23.56
CA ASP A 89 22.02 20.19 -24.32
C ASP A 89 20.63 19.53 -24.41
N LEU A 90 20.03 19.58 -25.60
CA LEU A 90 18.72 18.96 -25.89
C LEU A 90 18.68 17.45 -25.62
N ALA A 91 19.82 16.75 -25.65
CA ALA A 91 19.85 15.32 -25.32
C ALA A 91 19.52 15.05 -23.85
N GLN A 92 19.61 16.05 -22.97
CA GLN A 92 19.23 15.91 -21.56
C GLN A 92 17.71 15.75 -21.38
N LEU A 93 16.90 16.19 -22.35
CA LEU A 93 15.43 16.14 -22.28
C LEU A 93 14.86 14.73 -22.27
N THR A 94 15.64 13.71 -22.64
CA THR A 94 15.16 12.31 -22.71
C THR A 94 15.91 11.37 -21.77
N ARG A 95 16.82 11.89 -20.92
CA ARG A 95 17.72 11.08 -20.09
C ARG A 95 17.36 11.12 -18.61
N GLY A 96 17.54 9.99 -17.95
CA GLY A 96 17.47 9.86 -16.49
C GLY A 96 16.06 9.72 -15.93
N PHE A 97 15.04 9.61 -16.77
CA PHE A 97 13.68 9.27 -16.34
C PHE A 97 13.52 7.76 -16.15
N VAL A 98 12.71 7.39 -15.15
CA VAL A 98 12.40 6.00 -14.78
C VAL A 98 10.99 5.66 -15.24
N PRO A 99 10.74 4.51 -15.87
CA PRO A 99 9.39 4.11 -16.25
C PRO A 99 8.52 3.90 -15.01
N VAL A 100 7.30 4.45 -15.04
CA VAL A 100 6.27 4.09 -14.07
C VAL A 100 5.58 2.84 -14.56
N GLU A 101 5.91 1.71 -13.95
CA GLU A 101 5.25 0.45 -14.20
C GLU A 101 3.92 0.40 -13.44
N ALA A 102 2.83 0.78 -14.11
CA ALA A 102 1.51 0.44 -13.63
C ALA A 102 1.35 -1.08 -13.71
N SER A 103 1.43 -1.74 -12.57
CA SER A 103 1.26 -3.19 -12.49
C SER A 103 -0.16 -3.58 -12.93
N SER A 104 -0.33 -4.83 -13.36
CA SER A 104 -1.65 -5.40 -13.61
C SER A 104 -2.59 -5.07 -12.46
N LEU A 105 -3.81 -4.58 -12.77
CA LEU A 105 -4.85 -4.26 -11.79
C LEU A 105 -4.83 -5.30 -10.66
N ARG A 106 -4.52 -4.87 -9.43
CA ARG A 106 -4.31 -5.73 -8.25
C ARG A 106 -5.62 -6.30 -7.70
N VAL A 107 -6.47 -6.84 -8.58
CA VAL A 107 -7.86 -7.26 -8.31
C VAL A 107 -7.95 -8.21 -7.12
N ALA A 108 -7.00 -9.15 -7.01
CA ALA A 108 -6.95 -10.08 -5.89
C ALA A 108 -6.73 -9.35 -4.55
N ALA A 109 -5.78 -8.41 -4.48
CA ALA A 109 -5.50 -7.61 -3.30
C ALA A 109 -6.73 -6.76 -2.92
N HIS A 110 -7.39 -6.12 -3.88
CA HIS A 110 -8.62 -5.35 -3.59
C HIS A 110 -9.76 -6.21 -3.09
N SER A 111 -10.00 -7.38 -3.68
CA SER A 111 -11.05 -8.28 -3.19
C SER A 111 -10.80 -8.69 -1.74
N ARG A 112 -9.53 -8.89 -1.37
CA ARG A 112 -9.10 -9.23 0.00
C ARG A 112 -9.32 -8.06 0.95
N ILE A 113 -8.89 -6.86 0.58
CA ILE A 113 -9.07 -5.65 1.41
C ILE A 113 -10.55 -5.31 1.56
N ASN A 114 -11.34 -5.35 0.50
CA ASN A 114 -12.79 -5.13 0.57
C ASN A 114 -13.46 -6.15 1.50
N ARG A 115 -12.98 -7.40 1.54
CA ARG A 115 -13.47 -8.38 2.50
C ARG A 115 -13.08 -8.06 3.95
N LEU A 116 -11.90 -7.48 4.19
CA LEU A 116 -11.45 -7.05 5.51
C LEU A 116 -12.21 -5.84 6.03
N THR A 117 -12.41 -4.83 5.17
CA THR A 117 -12.92 -3.52 5.55
C THR A 117 -14.41 -3.36 5.27
N GLY A 118 -14.98 -4.21 4.41
CA GLY A 118 -16.35 -4.07 3.91
C GLY A 118 -16.56 -2.86 3.00
N SER A 119 -15.50 -2.23 2.51
CA SER A 119 -15.58 -1.01 1.70
C SER A 119 -14.67 -1.07 0.48
N SER A 120 -15.17 -0.55 -0.65
CA SER A 120 -14.42 -0.38 -1.90
C SER A 120 -13.56 0.90 -1.91
N VAL A 121 -13.59 1.72 -0.87
CA VAL A 121 -12.90 3.02 -0.86
C VAL A 121 -11.40 2.93 -1.15
N PHE A 122 -10.72 1.92 -0.60
CA PHE A 122 -9.29 1.69 -0.86
C PHE A 122 -9.00 1.31 -2.32
N TRP A 123 -9.96 0.65 -2.98
CA TRP A 123 -9.85 0.36 -4.41
C TRP A 123 -10.00 1.63 -5.24
N VAL A 124 -11.01 2.46 -4.94
CA VAL A 124 -11.23 3.74 -5.61
C VAL A 124 -10.00 4.62 -5.47
N GLY A 125 -9.52 4.84 -4.25
CA GLY A 125 -8.31 5.63 -4.01
C GLY A 125 -7.07 5.08 -4.70
N TYR A 126 -6.91 3.74 -4.78
CA TYR A 126 -5.80 3.12 -5.52
C TYR A 126 -5.89 3.38 -7.03
N GLN A 127 -7.08 3.26 -7.62
CA GLN A 127 -7.29 3.52 -9.04
C GLN A 127 -7.02 5.00 -9.37
N GLU A 128 -7.53 5.91 -8.54
CA GLU A 128 -7.28 7.35 -8.67
C GLU A 128 -5.79 7.66 -8.55
N ALA A 129 -5.11 7.12 -7.53
CA ALA A 129 -3.67 7.31 -7.35
C ALA A 129 -2.89 6.81 -8.57
N THR A 130 -3.20 5.61 -9.06
CA THR A 130 -2.50 5.02 -10.21
C THR A 130 -2.74 5.83 -11.48
N ALA A 131 -3.99 6.26 -11.74
CA ALA A 131 -4.32 7.11 -12.88
C ALA A 131 -3.61 8.46 -12.79
N PHE A 132 -3.60 9.08 -11.60
CA PHE A 132 -2.84 10.30 -11.34
C PHE A 132 -1.35 10.11 -11.64
N TYR A 133 -0.70 9.07 -11.09
CA TYR A 133 0.73 8.85 -11.29
C TYR A 133 1.07 8.58 -12.75
N GLN A 134 0.26 7.82 -13.48
CA GLN A 134 0.46 7.61 -14.92
C GLN A 134 0.40 8.94 -15.68
N ASN A 135 -0.62 9.75 -15.42
CA ASN A 135 -0.81 11.03 -16.09
C ASN A 135 0.30 12.04 -15.72
N ALA A 136 0.55 12.22 -14.43
CA ALA A 136 1.59 13.11 -13.93
C ALA A 136 2.97 12.71 -14.46
N ASN A 137 3.24 11.40 -14.56
CA ASN A 137 4.49 10.92 -15.15
C ASN A 137 4.59 11.21 -16.65
N SER A 138 3.51 11.07 -17.41
CA SER A 138 3.46 11.48 -18.81
C SER A 138 3.82 12.97 -18.97
N ILE A 139 3.23 13.82 -18.12
CA ILE A 139 3.51 15.26 -18.14
C ILE A 139 4.98 15.54 -17.85
N LEU A 140 5.55 14.94 -16.81
CA LEU A 140 6.93 15.17 -16.37
C LEU A 140 7.97 14.64 -17.35
N THR A 141 7.72 13.48 -17.95
CA THR A 141 8.71 12.77 -18.79
C THR A 141 8.57 13.07 -20.28
N THR A 142 7.40 13.55 -20.71
CA THR A 142 7.09 13.78 -22.13
C THR A 142 6.65 15.22 -22.37
N GLU A 143 5.52 15.66 -21.81
CA GLU A 143 4.92 16.94 -22.21
C GLU A 143 5.78 18.16 -21.86
N ILE A 144 6.33 18.20 -20.65
CA ILE A 144 7.25 19.27 -20.23
C ILE A 144 8.53 19.25 -21.09
N PRO A 145 9.25 18.12 -21.24
CA PRO A 145 10.41 18.04 -22.11
C PRO A 145 10.14 18.43 -23.57
N GLU A 146 9.03 18.00 -24.16
CA GLU A 146 8.64 18.38 -25.53
C GLU A 146 8.37 19.87 -25.64
N SER A 147 7.65 20.44 -24.67
CA SER A 147 7.39 21.89 -24.63
C SER A 147 8.69 22.70 -24.58
N LEU A 148 9.65 22.29 -23.75
CA LEU A 148 10.97 22.92 -23.69
C LEU A 148 11.74 22.78 -25.02
N ARG A 149 11.64 21.62 -25.69
CA ARG A 149 12.27 21.39 -27.01
C ARG A 149 11.71 22.33 -28.06
N VAL A 150 10.39 22.43 -28.17
CA VAL A 150 9.71 23.32 -29.12
C VAL A 150 10.10 24.77 -28.86
N HIS A 151 10.08 25.20 -27.58
CA HIS A 151 10.49 26.55 -27.21
C HIS A 151 11.97 26.82 -27.50
N PHE A 152 12.84 25.83 -27.37
CA PHE A 152 14.26 25.98 -27.71
C PHE A 152 14.43 26.25 -29.19
N SER A 153 13.80 25.45 -30.05
CA SER A 153 13.84 25.63 -31.51
C SER A 153 13.27 26.98 -31.96
N GLN A 154 12.17 27.44 -31.34
CA GLN A 154 11.58 28.75 -31.64
C GLN A 154 12.41 29.94 -31.15
N SER A 155 13.08 29.79 -30.01
CA SER A 155 13.94 30.83 -29.43
C SER A 155 15.20 31.05 -30.26
N LEU A 156 15.75 29.99 -30.86
CA LEU A 156 16.84 30.09 -31.83
C LEU A 156 16.46 30.92 -33.07
N MET A 157 15.18 30.92 -33.46
CA MET A 157 14.67 31.72 -34.57
C MET A 157 14.32 33.16 -34.17
N ARG A 158 14.52 33.56 -32.90
CA ARG A 158 14.18 34.88 -32.33
C ARG A 158 12.68 35.27 -32.39
N VAL A 159 11.79 34.28 -32.54
CA VAL A 159 10.33 34.48 -32.58
C VAL A 159 9.64 34.01 -31.28
N GLY A 160 10.42 33.52 -30.31
CA GLY A 160 9.91 32.78 -29.14
C GLY A 160 9.85 33.52 -27.80
N VAL A 161 9.22 32.85 -26.83
CA VAL A 161 9.20 33.20 -25.41
C VAL A 161 10.60 33.05 -24.81
N PRO A 162 11.09 33.96 -23.94
CA PRO A 162 12.39 33.79 -23.29
C PRO A 162 12.50 32.46 -22.53
N TYR A 163 13.65 31.78 -22.63
CA TYR A 163 13.93 30.50 -21.97
C TYR A 163 13.49 30.48 -20.50
N LYS A 164 13.72 31.59 -19.78
CA LYS A 164 13.31 31.78 -18.39
C LYS A 164 11.81 31.60 -18.18
N LYS A 165 10.98 32.21 -19.03
CA LYS A 165 9.52 32.15 -18.90
C LYS A 165 8.98 30.75 -19.26
N ALA A 166 9.59 30.07 -20.24
CA ALA A 166 9.25 28.67 -20.54
C ALA A 166 9.57 27.74 -19.36
N ALA A 167 10.75 27.88 -18.76
CA ALA A 167 11.15 27.13 -17.57
C ALA A 167 10.25 27.41 -16.35
N GLU A 168 9.84 28.67 -16.14
CA GLU A 168 8.93 29.06 -15.05
C GLU A 168 7.54 28.41 -15.19
N MET A 169 7.01 28.31 -16.42
CA MET A 169 5.74 27.62 -16.67
C MET A 169 5.85 26.12 -16.36
N ALA A 170 6.91 25.48 -16.85
CA ALA A 170 7.17 24.06 -16.57
C ALA A 170 7.37 23.79 -15.07
N PHE A 171 8.10 24.65 -14.37
CA PHE A 171 8.30 24.56 -12.93
C PHE A 171 6.98 24.70 -12.16
N LYS A 172 6.10 25.63 -12.57
CA LYS A 172 4.79 25.81 -11.97
C LYS A 172 3.91 24.56 -12.10
N GLU A 173 3.91 23.95 -13.29
CA GLU A 173 3.14 22.74 -13.54
C GLU A 173 3.67 21.55 -12.72
N ALA A 174 4.99 21.32 -12.73
CA ALA A 174 5.59 20.27 -11.91
C ALA A 174 5.31 20.47 -10.41
N ARG A 175 5.27 21.72 -9.92
CA ARG A 175 4.92 22.02 -8.52
C ARG A 175 3.46 21.71 -8.21
N LYS A 176 2.54 22.00 -9.13
CA LYS A 176 1.11 21.69 -8.99
C LYS A 176 0.91 20.17 -8.87
N LEU A 177 1.54 19.39 -9.74
CA LEU A 177 1.50 17.93 -9.65
C LEU A 177 2.03 17.43 -8.29
N ASN A 178 3.13 18.01 -7.78
CA ASN A 178 3.65 17.61 -6.48
C ASN A 178 2.74 17.98 -5.30
N SER A 179 1.99 19.09 -5.39
CA SER A 179 0.97 19.37 -4.37
C SER A 179 -0.16 18.35 -4.36
N GLU A 180 -0.61 17.90 -5.54
CA GLU A 180 -1.66 16.89 -5.67
C GLU A 180 -1.20 15.52 -5.18
N HIS A 181 0.07 15.15 -5.43
CA HIS A 181 0.68 13.91 -4.96
C HIS A 181 0.52 13.67 -3.45
N TYR A 182 0.60 14.72 -2.61
CA TYR A 182 0.48 14.58 -1.16
C TYR A 182 -0.86 13.98 -0.71
N SER A 183 -1.93 14.17 -1.48
CA SER A 183 -3.24 13.57 -1.19
C SER A 183 -3.20 12.03 -1.22
N TYR A 184 -2.34 11.45 -2.06
CA TYR A 184 -2.22 10.00 -2.22
C TYR A 184 -1.26 9.36 -1.22
N ILE A 185 -0.39 10.14 -0.56
CA ILE A 185 0.42 9.64 0.57
C ILE A 185 -0.48 9.19 1.71
N THR A 186 -1.59 9.90 1.94
CA THR A 186 -2.59 9.53 2.95
C THR A 186 -3.18 8.14 2.71
N LEU A 187 -3.29 7.68 1.46
CA LEU A 187 -3.75 6.31 1.17
C LEU A 187 -2.76 5.26 1.70
N ILE A 188 -1.46 5.46 1.46
CA ILE A 188 -0.39 4.58 1.95
C ILE A 188 -0.41 4.52 3.48
N GLU A 189 -0.52 5.68 4.14
CA GLU A 189 -0.61 5.75 5.60
C GLU A 189 -1.81 4.94 6.14
N LYS A 190 -2.99 5.08 5.52
CA LYS A 190 -4.19 4.35 5.94
C LYS A 190 -4.05 2.84 5.73
N LEU A 191 -3.37 2.41 4.67
CA LEU A 191 -3.07 0.99 4.44
C LEU A 191 -2.10 0.46 5.50
N GLN A 192 -1.02 1.18 5.81
CA GLN A 192 -0.09 0.80 6.88
C GLN A 192 -0.77 0.73 8.25
N ARG A 193 -1.69 1.66 8.56
CA ARG A 193 -2.52 1.59 9.77
C ARG A 193 -3.42 0.34 9.75
N LEU A 194 -4.03 0.01 8.60
CA LEU A 194 -4.82 -1.21 8.46
C LEU A 194 -3.98 -2.49 8.68
N SER A 195 -2.76 -2.53 8.14
CA SER A 195 -1.78 -3.59 8.38
C SER A 195 -1.50 -3.74 9.88
N HIS A 196 -1.21 -2.64 10.57
CA HIS A 196 -0.94 -2.66 12.01
C HIS A 196 -2.12 -3.19 12.85
N ILE A 197 -3.35 -2.78 12.52
CA ILE A 197 -4.54 -3.29 13.23
C ILE A 197 -4.72 -4.80 13.00
N LEU A 198 -4.40 -5.28 11.79
CA LEU A 198 -4.48 -6.70 11.45
C LEU A 198 -3.42 -7.53 12.19
N GLU A 199 -2.19 -7.04 12.28
CA GLU A 199 -1.07 -7.70 12.96
C GLU A 199 -1.21 -7.73 14.48
N SER A 200 -1.76 -6.66 15.07
CA SER A 200 -1.87 -6.53 16.53
C SER A 200 -2.86 -7.53 17.16
N ARG A 201 -3.67 -8.22 16.36
CA ARG A 201 -4.76 -9.08 16.83
C ARG A 201 -4.60 -10.49 16.28
N ARG A 202 -4.74 -11.51 17.13
CA ARG A 202 -4.83 -12.91 16.68
C ARG A 202 -6.22 -13.20 16.14
N ILE A 203 -6.43 -12.93 14.85
CA ILE A 203 -7.71 -13.08 14.17
C ILE A 203 -7.84 -14.48 13.55
N THR A 204 -9.04 -15.06 13.62
CA THR A 204 -9.42 -16.26 12.87
C THR A 204 -10.43 -15.92 11.76
N PHE A 205 -10.73 -16.86 10.86
CA PHE A 205 -11.63 -16.56 9.73
C PHE A 205 -13.04 -16.17 10.20
N SER A 206 -13.48 -16.74 11.32
CA SER A 206 -14.75 -16.37 11.97
C SER A 206 -14.74 -14.98 12.59
N ASP A 207 -13.57 -14.42 12.88
CA ASP A 207 -13.44 -13.09 13.49
C ASP A 207 -13.33 -11.97 12.45
N LEU A 208 -13.24 -12.27 11.15
CA LEU A 208 -13.17 -11.25 10.09
C LEU A 208 -14.36 -10.29 10.11
N GLU A 209 -15.56 -10.78 10.40
CA GLU A 209 -16.74 -9.92 10.53
C GLU A 209 -16.61 -8.96 11.72
N LYS A 210 -16.05 -9.43 12.83
CA LYS A 210 -15.79 -8.59 14.01
C LYS A 210 -14.67 -7.60 13.75
N PHE A 211 -13.65 -7.99 12.97
CA PHE A 211 -12.57 -7.12 12.54
C PHE A 211 -13.11 -5.94 11.73
N ARG A 212 -14.00 -6.20 10.78
CA ARG A 212 -14.66 -5.16 9.99
C ARG A 212 -15.42 -4.16 10.87
N LYS A 213 -16.10 -4.65 11.91
CA LYS A 213 -16.86 -3.85 12.89
C LYS A 213 -15.99 -3.23 13.99
N ASN A 214 -14.66 -3.30 13.86
CA ASN A 214 -13.75 -2.68 14.79
C ASN A 214 -13.83 -1.15 14.62
N PRO A 215 -14.04 -0.36 15.69
CA PRO A 215 -14.10 1.10 15.60
C PRO A 215 -12.89 1.73 14.90
N GLU A 216 -11.68 1.17 15.07
CA GLU A 216 -10.48 1.67 14.40
C GLU A 216 -10.52 1.44 12.88
N VAL A 217 -11.07 0.29 12.44
CA VAL A 217 -11.23 -0.04 11.02
C VAL A 217 -12.33 0.81 10.40
N GLU A 218 -13.45 0.99 11.09
CA GLU A 218 -14.55 1.85 10.65
C GLU A 218 -14.10 3.31 10.54
N SER A 219 -13.32 3.81 11.51
CA SER A 219 -12.71 5.15 11.45
C SER A 219 -11.80 5.29 10.22
N LEU A 220 -10.91 4.31 9.98
CA LEU A 220 -10.05 4.32 8.80
C LEU A 220 -10.84 4.36 7.48
N VAL A 221 -11.91 3.56 7.40
CA VAL A 221 -12.80 3.56 6.22
C VAL A 221 -13.50 4.90 6.06
N ALA A 222 -13.97 5.51 7.14
CA ALA A 222 -14.62 6.82 7.10
C ALA A 222 -13.64 7.91 6.66
N GLU A 223 -12.45 7.97 7.25
CA GLU A 223 -11.40 8.92 6.86
C GLU A 223 -10.97 8.72 5.40
N ALA A 224 -10.86 7.47 4.93
CA ALA A 224 -10.57 7.19 3.52
C ALA A 224 -11.71 7.64 2.60
N SER A 225 -12.97 7.49 3.05
CA SER A 225 -14.14 7.87 2.27
C SER A 225 -14.23 9.38 2.12
N GLU A 226 -13.91 10.13 3.18
CA GLU A 226 -13.79 11.59 3.12
C GLU A 226 -12.68 12.04 2.14
N ALA A 227 -11.56 11.32 2.09
CA ALA A 227 -10.46 11.65 1.19
C ALA A 227 -10.75 11.34 -0.29
N PHE A 228 -11.43 10.23 -0.59
CA PHE A 228 -11.50 9.68 -1.96
C PHE A 228 -12.92 9.53 -2.55
N LEU A 229 -13.98 9.80 -1.79
CA LEU A 229 -15.37 9.66 -2.29
C LEU A 229 -16.15 10.98 -2.29
N THR A 230 -15.57 12.07 -1.80
CA THR A 230 -16.27 13.35 -1.62
C THR A 230 -16.48 14.13 -2.94
N GLU A 231 -15.90 13.69 -4.06
CA GLU A 231 -16.00 14.34 -5.37
C GLU A 231 -17.08 13.79 -6.33
N VAL A 232 -18.04 12.98 -5.87
CA VAL A 232 -19.24 12.63 -6.68
C VAL A 232 -20.42 13.56 -6.36
N LYS A 233 -20.21 14.87 -6.40
CA LYS A 233 -21.28 15.88 -6.32
C LYS A 233 -21.19 16.89 -7.44
#